data_AF-A0A2K4FXA3-F1
#
_entry.id   AF-A0A2K4FXA3-F1
#
_cell.length_a   1.000
_cell.length_b   1.000
_cell.length_c   1.000
_cell.angle_alpha   90.00
_cell.angle_beta   90.00
_cell.angle_gamma   90.00
#
_symmetry.space_group_name_H-M   'P 1'
#
loop_
_entity.id
_entity.type
_entity.pdbx_description
1 polymer ?
#
loop_
_entity_poly.entity_id
_entity_poly.type
_entity_poly.pdbx_seq_one_letter_code
_entity_poly.pdbx_strand_id
1 'polypeptide(L)'
;YTLREPVGIVGQVVPWNFPLMFTSWKMAPALAAGNCIVMKPAEITPLTSLRIAELMAEAGVPPGVVNMLPGLGSVAGQYIAEHPEIAKIAF
;
A
#
# COMPACT_ATOMS: atom_id res chain seq x y z
N TYR A 1 -13.27 25.10 14.62
CA TYR A 1 -13.59 23.72 14.17
C TYR A 1 -12.29 23.03 13.81
N THR A 2 -12.28 21.71 13.68
CA THR A 2 -11.11 20.93 13.22
C THR A 2 -11.47 20.19 11.93
N LEU A 3 -10.59 20.19 10.94
CA LEU A 3 -10.75 19.42 9.70
C LEU A 3 -9.88 18.16 9.75
N ARG A 4 -10.31 17.13 9.03
CA ARG A 4 -9.56 15.89 8.81
C ARG A 4 -9.23 15.82 7.33
N GLU A 5 -7.94 15.78 7.02
CA GLU A 5 -7.41 15.78 5.65
C GLU A 5 -6.52 14.55 5.45
N PRO A 6 -6.38 14.05 4.20
CA PRO A 6 -5.44 12.99 3.89
C PRO A 6 -4.01 13.37 4.28
N VAL A 7 -3.22 12.38 4.67
CA VAL A 7 -1.80 12.58 4.99
C VAL A 7 -0.93 12.65 3.73
N GLY A 8 -1.41 12.14 2.59
CA GLY A 8 -0.68 12.14 1.33
C GLY A 8 -0.35 10.72 0.85
N ILE A 9 0.93 10.42 0.64
CA ILE A 9 1.39 9.09 0.20
C ILE A 9 1.63 8.19 1.43
N VAL A 10 0.99 7.03 1.43
CA VAL A 10 1.14 6.02 2.50
C VAL A 10 1.94 4.83 1.97
N GLY A 11 3.13 4.64 2.54
CA GLY A 11 3.96 3.46 2.33
C GLY A 11 3.47 2.29 3.18
N GLN A 12 3.24 1.14 2.55
CA GLN A 12 2.69 -0.04 3.22
C GLN A 12 3.59 -1.25 2.98
N VAL A 13 3.91 -1.97 4.05
CA VAL A 13 4.63 -3.24 3.96
C VAL A 13 3.78 -4.29 4.64
N VAL A 14 3.48 -5.40 3.97
CA VAL A 14 2.60 -6.45 4.51
C VAL A 14 3.32 -7.80 4.68
N PRO A 15 3.03 -8.55 5.76
CA PRO A 15 3.67 -9.84 6.03
C PRO A 15 3.04 -10.97 5.21
N TRP A 16 3.64 -12.17 5.33
CA TRP A 16 3.35 -13.34 4.51
C TRP A 16 2.24 -14.26 5.03
N ASN A 17 1.86 -14.15 6.30
CA ASN A 17 0.97 -15.11 6.96
C ASN A 17 -0.50 -14.97 6.55
N PHE A 18 -0.97 -13.75 6.26
CA PHE A 18 -2.34 -13.49 5.80
C PHE A 18 -2.35 -12.39 4.71
N PRO A 19 -1.84 -12.68 3.50
CA PRO A 19 -1.54 -11.65 2.49
C PRO A 19 -2.80 -10.88 2.04
N LEU A 20 -3.93 -11.57 1.84
CA LEU A 20 -5.22 -10.94 1.53
C LEU A 20 -5.65 -9.99 2.64
N MET A 21 -5.69 -10.49 3.88
CA MET A 21 -6.18 -9.72 5.03
C MET A 21 -5.33 -8.48 5.28
N PHE A 22 -4.00 -8.60 5.31
CA PHE A 22 -3.13 -7.46 5.59
C PHE A 22 -3.10 -6.44 4.45
N THR A 23 -3.18 -6.90 3.20
CA THR A 23 -3.33 -5.99 2.05
C THR A 23 -4.60 -5.16 2.21
N SER A 24 -5.75 -5.81 2.40
CA SER A 24 -7.03 -5.12 2.52
C SER A 24 -7.10 -4.23 3.77
N TRP A 25 -6.60 -4.69 4.91
CA TRP A 25 -6.65 -3.95 6.18
C TRP A 25 -5.82 -2.67 6.13
N LYS A 26 -4.63 -2.68 5.50
CA LYS A 26 -3.84 -1.44 5.37
C LYS A 26 -4.36 -0.56 4.23
N MET A 27 -4.81 -1.15 3.13
CA MET A 27 -5.23 -0.42 1.93
C MET A 27 -6.56 0.31 2.13
N ALA A 28 -7.59 -0.37 2.62
CA ALA A 28 -8.95 0.16 2.71
C ALA A 28 -9.06 1.47 3.51
N PRO A 29 -8.54 1.60 4.75
CA PRO A 29 -8.64 2.84 5.50
C PRO A 29 -7.79 3.97 4.91
N ALA A 30 -6.66 3.66 4.27
CA ALA A 30 -5.83 4.69 3.62
C ALA A 30 -6.55 5.30 2.41
N LEU A 31 -7.17 4.46 1.57
CA LEU A 31 -7.99 4.93 0.44
C LEU A 31 -9.24 5.67 0.90
N ALA A 32 -9.95 5.15 1.91
CA ALA A 32 -11.14 5.80 2.45
C ALA A 32 -10.84 7.20 3.02
N ALA A 33 -9.63 7.41 3.54
CA ALA A 33 -9.17 8.71 4.01
C ALA A 33 -8.64 9.63 2.90
N GLY A 34 -8.65 9.20 1.63
CA GLY A 34 -8.24 10.00 0.47
C GLY A 34 -6.74 10.00 0.18
N ASN A 35 -6.00 8.97 0.62
CA ASN A 35 -4.56 8.86 0.39
C ASN A 35 -4.21 8.07 -0.86
N CYS A 36 -3.00 8.29 -1.37
CA CYS A 36 -2.36 7.40 -2.35
C CYS A 36 -1.50 6.35 -1.64
N ILE A 37 -1.34 5.19 -2.25
CA ILE A 37 -0.69 4.02 -1.63
C ILE A 37 0.47 3.53 -2.49
N VAL A 38 1.57 3.23 -1.82
CA VAL A 38 2.71 2.48 -2.33
C VAL A 38 2.89 1.26 -1.42
N MET A 39 2.55 0.08 -1.93
CA MET A 39 2.54 -1.15 -1.13
C MET A 39 3.59 -2.15 -1.61
N LYS A 40 4.38 -2.67 -0.65
CA LYS A 40 5.27 -3.82 -0.83
C LYS A 40 4.68 -5.05 -0.12
N PRO A 41 4.28 -6.09 -0.86
CA PRO A 41 3.93 -7.38 -0.27
C PRO A 41 5.19 -8.19 0.11
N ALA A 42 5.04 -9.16 1.02
CA ALA A 42 6.08 -10.13 1.30
C ALA A 42 6.48 -10.91 0.04
N GLU A 43 7.78 -11.04 -0.19
CA GLU A 43 8.37 -11.62 -1.40
C GLU A 43 7.99 -13.10 -1.62
N ILE A 44 7.68 -13.81 -0.54
CA ILE A 44 7.26 -15.22 -0.58
C ILE A 44 5.77 -15.42 -0.84
N THR A 45 4.95 -14.38 -0.70
CA THR A 45 3.49 -14.44 -0.92
C THR A 45 2.94 -13.21 -1.67
N PRO A 46 3.48 -12.83 -2.84
CA PRO A 46 3.11 -11.56 -3.49
C PRO A 46 1.83 -11.67 -4.35
N LEU A 47 1.49 -12.87 -4.80
CA LEU A 47 0.51 -13.07 -5.89
C LEU A 47 -0.90 -12.59 -5.53
N THR A 48 -1.35 -12.82 -4.29
CA THR A 48 -2.67 -12.35 -3.83
C THR A 48 -2.75 -10.83 -3.82
N SER A 49 -1.71 -10.14 -3.35
CA SER A 49 -1.66 -8.68 -3.35
C SER A 49 -1.62 -8.13 -4.78
N LEU A 50 -0.87 -8.76 -5.69
CA LEU A 50 -0.88 -8.39 -7.10
C LEU A 50 -2.28 -8.54 -7.73
N ARG A 51 -2.99 -9.64 -7.45
CA ARG A 51 -4.36 -9.82 -7.94
C ARG A 51 -5.32 -8.75 -7.40
N ILE A 52 -5.13 -8.30 -6.16
CA ILE A 52 -5.89 -7.16 -5.61
C ILE A 52 -5.61 -5.89 -6.40
N ALA A 53 -4.35 -5.60 -6.77
CA ALA A 53 -4.02 -4.42 -7.57
C ALA A 53 -4.72 -4.43 -8.94
N GLU A 54 -4.78 -5.58 -9.60
CA GLU A 54 -5.55 -5.75 -10.85
C GLU A 54 -7.05 -5.49 -10.62
N LEU A 55 -7.63 -6.06 -9.56
CA LEU A 55 -9.03 -5.84 -9.21
C LEU A 55 -9.34 -4.38 -8.88
N MET A 56 -8.39 -3.64 -8.29
CA MET A 56 -8.55 -2.20 -8.02
C MET A 56 -8.60 -1.39 -9.32
N ALA A 57 -7.78 -1.76 -10.31
CA ALA A 57 -7.84 -1.16 -11.64
C ALA A 57 -9.17 -1.49 -12.33
N GLU A 58 -9.62 -2.75 -12.28
CA GLU A 58 -10.93 -3.18 -12.79
C GLU A 58 -12.10 -2.44 -12.10
N ALA A 59 -11.96 -2.13 -10.81
CA ALA A 59 -12.95 -1.38 -10.02
C ALA A 59 -12.98 0.14 -10.33
N GLY A 60 -12.10 0.64 -11.20
CA GLY A 60 -12.07 2.04 -11.62
C GLY A 60 -11.30 2.96 -10.67
N VAL A 61 -10.40 2.43 -9.84
CA VAL A 61 -9.49 3.26 -9.05
C VAL A 61 -8.59 4.06 -10.00
N PRO A 62 -8.45 5.39 -9.81
CA PRO A 62 -7.66 6.20 -10.71
C PRO A 62 -6.19 5.72 -10.79
N PRO A 63 -5.56 5.76 -11.97
CA PRO A 63 -4.15 5.40 -12.14
C PRO A 63 -3.25 6.16 -11.16
N GLY A 64 -2.32 5.45 -10.53
CA GLY A 64 -1.37 6.02 -9.57
C GLY A 64 -1.86 6.13 -8.13
N VAL A 65 -3.16 5.88 -7.84
CA VAL A 65 -3.67 5.88 -6.46
C VAL A 65 -3.25 4.63 -5.70
N VAL A 66 -3.23 3.47 -6.36
CA VAL A 66 -2.77 2.19 -5.80
C VAL A 66 -1.58 1.70 -6.60
N ASN A 67 -0.43 1.59 -5.96
CA ASN A 67 0.81 1.10 -6.57
C ASN A 67 1.31 -0.12 -5.78
N MET A 68 1.50 -1.24 -6.46
CA MET A 68 1.95 -2.50 -5.87
C MET A 68 3.35 -2.84 -6.38
N LEU A 69 4.32 -2.93 -5.46
CA LEU A 69 5.74 -3.08 -5.77
C LEU A 69 6.31 -4.30 -5.03
N PRO A 70 6.22 -5.51 -5.62
CA PRO A 70 6.93 -6.67 -5.11
C PRO A 70 8.45 -6.42 -5.14
N GLY A 71 9.13 -6.83 -4.08
CA GLY A 71 10.57 -6.69 -3.97
C GLY A 71 11.08 -7.22 -2.63
N LEU A 72 12.40 -7.24 -2.44
CA LEU A 72 13.00 -7.66 -1.18
C LEU A 72 12.75 -6.60 -0.09
N GLY A 73 12.59 -7.04 1.17
CA GLY A 73 12.41 -6.14 2.30
C GLY A 73 13.56 -5.15 2.45
N SER A 74 14.80 -5.61 2.31
CA SER A 74 16.03 -4.79 2.40
C SER A 74 16.21 -3.78 1.26
N VAL A 75 15.41 -3.88 0.19
CA VAL A 75 15.50 -3.01 -0.97
C VAL A 75 14.24 -2.17 -1.09
N ALA A 76 13.12 -2.79 -1.46
CA ALA A 76 11.85 -2.08 -1.67
C ALA A 76 11.23 -1.62 -0.33
N GLY A 77 11.29 -2.47 0.70
CA GLY A 77 10.77 -2.10 2.03
C GLY A 77 11.57 -0.96 2.67
N GLN A 78 12.90 -1.03 2.59
CA GLN A 78 13.78 0.02 3.09
C GLN A 78 13.56 1.35 2.35
N TYR A 79 13.51 1.31 1.01
CA TYR A 79 13.27 2.51 0.21
C TYR A 79 11.93 3.17 0.55
N ILE A 80 10.87 2.37 0.72
CA ILE A 80 9.56 2.87 1.17
C ILE A 80 9.67 3.53 2.55
N ALA A 81 10.44 2.96 3.48
CA ALA A 81 10.59 3.50 4.84
C ALA A 81 11.36 4.83 4.89
N GLU A 82 12.28 5.07 3.95
CA GLU A 82 13.17 6.23 3.94
C GLU A 82 12.76 7.33 2.94
N HIS A 83 11.81 7.06 2.06
CA HIS A 83 11.45 8.00 0.99
C HIS A 83 10.86 9.31 1.55
N PRO A 84 11.40 10.49 1.19
CA PRO A 84 10.98 11.77 1.78
C PRO A 84 9.54 12.16 1.47
N GLU A 85 8.96 11.66 0.37
CA GLU A 85 7.57 11.95 -0.01
C GLU A 85 6.55 11.01 0.64
N ILE A 86 7.00 9.97 1.36
CA ILE A 86 6.10 9.08 2.09
C ILE A 86 5.77 9.71 3.44
N ALA A 87 4.54 10.19 3.55
CA ALA A 87 4.05 10.89 4.75
C ALA A 87 3.71 9.95 5.91
N LYS A 88 3.46 8.66 5.61
CA LYS A 88 3.12 7.66 6.63
C LYS A 88 3.57 6.27 6.24
N ILE A 89 4.13 5.55 7.20
CA ILE A 89 4.42 4.11 7.10
C ILE A 89 3.37 3.30 7.86
N ALA A 90 2.96 2.18 7.25
CA ALA A 90 2.22 1.11 7.89
C ALA A 90 2.92 -0.23 7.61
N PHE A 91 3.71 -0.68 8.58
CA PHE A 91 4.36 -2.00 8.61
C PHE A 91 3.52 -2.99 9.42
#